data_AF-A0A2N6F545-F1
#
_entry.id   AF-A0A2N6F545-F1
#
_cell.length_a   1.000
_cell.length_b   1.000
_cell.length_c   1.000
_cell.angle_alpha   90.00
_cell.angle_beta   90.00
_cell.angle_gamma   90.00
#
_symmetry.space_group_name_H-M   'P 1'
#
loop_
_entity.id
_entity.type
_entity.pdbx_description
1 polymer ?
#
loop_
_entity_poly.entity_id
_entity_poly.type
_entity_poly.pdbx_seq_one_letter_code
_entity_poly.pdbx_strand_id
1 'polypeptide(L)'
;MKHLKVTCLLVAILLSASIGFSAEDMHWPQFREAVRNCNLSEVATLLNDGFDINYVDDNGWSALHWANFNSQLEVRPFVETIDLLIKNGIDVNKTDKRGRTALLLLIRPGNDQIIPPPLAAIKLLVAAGTDLDLKDENGNSVISVGTDSEFDQVREYFIQTTK
;
A
#
# COMPACT_ATOMS: atom_id res chain seq x y z
N MET A 1 30.51 15.04 3.56
CA MET A 1 29.05 14.83 3.71
C MET A 1 28.20 16.12 3.66
N LYS A 2 28.77 17.33 3.67
CA LYS A 2 27.99 18.59 3.57
C LYS A 2 27.63 19.00 2.12
N HIS A 3 28.37 18.53 1.13
CA HIS A 3 28.13 18.87 -0.28
C HIS A 3 26.91 18.17 -0.91
N LEU A 4 26.56 16.95 -0.46
CA LEU A 4 25.46 16.18 -1.05
C LEU A 4 24.06 16.76 -0.72
N LYS A 5 23.92 17.37 0.47
CA LYS A 5 22.67 18.05 0.88
C LYS A 5 22.42 19.33 0.08
N VAL A 6 23.47 20.08 -0.26
CA VAL A 6 23.36 21.35 -1.01
C VAL A 6 23.05 21.09 -2.49
N THR A 7 23.63 20.04 -3.09
CA THR A 7 23.31 19.65 -4.48
C THR A 7 21.90 19.10 -4.61
N CYS A 8 21.40 18.37 -3.61
CA CYS A 8 20.02 17.86 -3.62
C CYS A 8 18.99 18.99 -3.49
N LEU A 9 19.25 19.98 -2.62
CA LEU A 9 18.40 21.17 -2.50
C LEU A 9 18.35 22.00 -3.79
N LEU A 10 19.50 22.20 -4.44
CA LEU A 10 19.57 22.97 -5.69
C LEU A 10 18.86 22.25 -6.86
N VAL A 11 18.96 20.92 -6.94
CA VAL A 11 18.24 20.13 -7.95
C VAL A 11 16.72 20.14 -7.69
N ALA A 12 16.28 20.01 -6.43
CA ALA A 12 14.87 20.10 -6.06
C ALA A 12 14.26 21.48 -6.36
N ILE A 13 15.03 22.56 -6.17
CA ILE A 13 14.59 23.94 -6.48
C ILE A 13 14.51 24.16 -8.01
N LEU A 14 15.45 23.61 -8.80
CA LEU A 14 15.46 23.76 -10.25
C LEU A 14 14.35 22.92 -10.95
N LEU A 15 14.01 21.74 -10.42
CA LEU A 15 12.95 20.88 -10.95
C LEU A 15 11.55 21.37 -10.57
N SER A 16 11.34 21.85 -9.35
CA SER A 16 10.05 22.41 -8.93
C SER A 16 9.70 23.70 -9.69
N ALA A 17 10.71 24.51 -10.06
CA ALA A 17 10.50 25.79 -10.76
C ALA A 17 10.23 25.68 -12.28
N SER A 18 10.46 24.52 -12.91
CA SER A 18 10.37 24.38 -14.38
C SER A 18 9.32 23.38 -14.88
N ILE A 19 8.87 22.44 -14.04
CA ILE A 19 7.99 21.33 -14.47
C ILE A 19 6.81 21.06 -13.53
N GLY A 20 6.65 21.81 -12.44
CA GLY A 20 5.60 21.52 -11.44
C GLY A 20 5.86 20.24 -10.63
N PHE A 21 7.12 19.80 -10.57
CA PHE A 21 7.55 18.59 -9.87
C PHE A 21 7.53 18.83 -8.35
N SER A 22 6.79 18.01 -7.61
CA SER A 22 6.70 18.11 -6.15
C SER A 22 7.89 17.43 -5.45
N ALA A 23 8.10 17.72 -4.17
CA ALA A 23 9.14 17.02 -3.40
C ALA A 23 8.83 15.53 -3.24
N GLU A 24 7.53 15.20 -3.23
CA GLU A 24 6.99 13.85 -3.16
C GLU A 24 7.30 13.08 -4.45
N ASP A 25 7.18 13.71 -5.63
CA ASP A 25 7.54 13.08 -6.93
C ASP A 25 9.00 12.61 -6.97
N MET A 26 9.90 13.28 -6.22
CA MET A 26 11.32 12.92 -6.15
C MET A 26 11.59 11.72 -5.21
N HIS A 27 10.93 11.67 -4.06
CA HIS A 27 11.17 10.64 -3.03
C HIS A 27 10.28 9.40 -3.21
N TRP A 28 9.14 9.54 -3.90
CA TRP A 28 8.18 8.47 -4.10
C TRP A 28 8.78 7.21 -4.75
N PRO A 29 9.61 7.28 -5.81
CA PRO A 29 10.22 6.09 -6.39
C PRO A 29 11.03 5.27 -5.38
N GLN A 30 11.76 5.94 -4.49
CA GLN A 30 12.54 5.31 -3.43
C GLN A 30 11.62 4.73 -2.35
N PHE A 31 10.64 5.51 -1.89
CA PHE A 31 9.70 5.09 -0.85
C PHE A 31 8.90 3.86 -1.28
N ARG A 32 8.35 3.90 -2.50
CA ARG A 32 7.63 2.77 -3.10
C ARG A 32 8.49 1.52 -3.19
N GLU A 33 9.75 1.65 -3.60
CA GLU A 33 10.67 0.51 -3.73
C GLU A 33 11.01 -0.09 -2.35
N ALA A 34 11.21 0.75 -1.34
CA ALA A 34 11.41 0.32 0.04
C ALA A 34 10.20 -0.47 0.58
N VAL A 35 8.98 0.03 0.34
CA VAL A 35 7.74 -0.66 0.70
C VAL A 35 7.59 -1.98 -0.04
N ARG A 36 7.82 -1.96 -1.36
CA ARG A 36 7.71 -3.14 -2.24
C ARG A 36 8.69 -4.25 -1.86
N ASN A 37 9.85 -3.90 -1.31
CA ASN A 37 10.87 -4.84 -0.83
C ASN A 37 10.76 -5.16 0.66
N CYS A 38 9.73 -4.65 1.35
CA CYS A 38 9.55 -4.77 2.81
C CYS A 38 10.79 -4.29 3.60
N ASN A 39 11.50 -3.27 3.10
CA ASN A 39 12.66 -2.68 3.76
C ASN A 39 12.21 -1.72 4.87
N LEU A 40 11.82 -2.28 6.02
CA LEU A 40 11.27 -1.54 7.16
C LEU A 40 12.14 -0.35 7.60
N SER A 41 13.47 -0.50 7.56
CA SER A 41 14.41 0.54 7.97
C SER A 41 14.34 1.76 7.05
N GLU A 42 14.28 1.53 5.74
CA GLU A 42 14.20 2.61 4.74
C GLU A 42 12.81 3.24 4.72
N VAL A 43 11.74 2.43 4.85
CA VAL A 43 10.37 2.95 5.01
C VAL A 43 10.29 3.87 6.24
N ALA A 44 10.79 3.43 7.40
CA ALA A 44 10.77 4.23 8.62
C ALA A 44 11.61 5.51 8.49
N THR A 45 12.76 5.44 7.82
CA THR A 45 13.62 6.62 7.60
C THR A 45 12.91 7.67 6.75
N LEU A 46 12.32 7.27 5.63
CA LEU A 46 11.63 8.18 4.72
C LEU A 46 10.37 8.81 5.34
N LEU A 47 9.62 8.05 6.15
CA LEU A 47 8.49 8.60 6.92
C LEU A 47 8.95 9.64 7.94
N ASN A 48 10.08 9.40 8.63
CA ASN A 48 10.65 10.37 9.58
C ASN A 48 11.16 11.64 8.89
N ASP A 49 11.55 11.57 7.62
CA ASP A 49 11.98 12.71 6.82
C ASP A 49 10.80 13.58 6.31
N GLY A 50 9.57 13.26 6.71
CA GLY A 50 8.37 14.05 6.42
C GLY A 50 7.68 13.68 5.10
N PHE A 51 7.97 12.49 4.55
CA PHE A 51 7.25 11.99 3.38
C PHE A 51 5.75 11.82 3.70
N ASP A 52 4.88 12.33 2.83
CA ASP A 52 3.43 12.13 2.98
C ASP A 52 3.07 10.66 2.71
N ILE A 53 2.75 9.94 3.78
CA ILE A 53 2.35 8.53 3.71
C ILE A 53 1.11 8.28 2.84
N ASN A 54 0.28 9.31 2.65
CA ASN A 54 -0.96 9.24 1.87
C ASN A 54 -0.78 9.69 0.42
N TYR A 55 0.46 9.98 0.01
CA TYR A 55 0.79 10.20 -1.38
C TYR A 55 0.33 9.04 -2.25
N VAL A 56 -0.21 9.37 -3.42
CA VAL A 56 -0.62 8.42 -4.45
C VAL A 56 0.07 8.78 -5.75
N ASP A 57 0.47 7.77 -6.51
CA ASP A 57 1.04 7.99 -7.84
C ASP A 57 -0.02 8.33 -8.89
N ASP A 58 0.43 8.52 -10.13
CA ASP A 58 -0.44 8.79 -11.28
C ASP A 58 -1.51 7.71 -11.51
N ASN A 59 -1.38 6.50 -10.97
CA ASN A 59 -2.40 5.45 -11.05
C ASN A 59 -3.36 5.44 -9.85
N GLY A 60 -3.20 6.39 -8.93
CA GLY A 60 -3.91 6.43 -7.65
C GLY A 60 -3.37 5.41 -6.64
N TRP A 61 -2.19 4.82 -6.87
CA TRP A 61 -1.65 3.82 -5.97
C TRP A 61 -0.96 4.48 -4.78
N SER A 62 -1.48 4.19 -3.59
CA SER A 62 -0.79 4.49 -2.33
C SER A 62 0.29 3.44 -2.01
N ALA A 63 1.06 3.70 -0.96
CA ALA A 63 2.08 2.77 -0.48
C ALA A 63 1.50 1.36 -0.18
N LEU A 64 0.29 1.28 0.37
CA LEU A 64 -0.39 0.01 0.64
C LEU A 64 -0.71 -0.80 -0.63
N HIS A 65 -1.01 -0.14 -1.75
CA HIS A 65 -1.22 -0.85 -3.02
C HIS A 65 0.08 -1.52 -3.48
N TRP A 66 1.20 -0.80 -3.36
CA TRP A 66 2.52 -1.28 -3.75
C TRP A 66 3.06 -2.39 -2.84
N ALA A 67 2.73 -2.37 -1.54
CA ALA A 67 3.07 -3.45 -0.61
C ALA A 67 2.51 -4.81 -1.08
N ASN A 68 1.31 -4.81 -1.67
CA ASN A 68 0.62 -6.04 -2.09
C ASN A 68 1.09 -6.60 -3.44
N PHE A 69 1.83 -5.81 -4.23
CA PHE A 69 2.27 -6.21 -5.58
C PHE A 69 3.35 -7.31 -5.56
N ASN A 70 4.06 -7.46 -4.45
CA ASN A 70 5.14 -8.44 -4.26
C ASN A 70 4.84 -9.42 -3.11
N SER A 71 3.59 -9.88 -2.97
CA SER A 71 3.17 -10.86 -1.94
C SER A 71 3.90 -12.22 -1.98
N GLN A 72 4.82 -12.42 -2.93
CA GLN A 72 5.77 -13.54 -2.99
C GLN A 72 6.96 -13.38 -2.02
N LEU A 73 7.08 -12.24 -1.35
CA LEU A 73 8.06 -12.02 -0.29
C LEU A 73 7.68 -12.78 0.99
N GLU A 74 8.63 -12.91 1.90
CA GLU A 74 8.39 -13.51 3.22
C GLU A 74 7.19 -12.86 3.91
N VAL A 75 6.29 -13.69 4.44
CA VAL A 75 5.03 -13.25 5.06
C VAL A 75 5.27 -12.27 6.23
N ARG A 76 6.33 -12.47 7.01
CA ARG A 76 6.60 -11.66 8.20
C ARG A 76 6.99 -10.21 7.85
N PRO A 77 8.01 -9.94 7.02
CA PRO A 77 8.33 -8.57 6.57
C PRO A 77 7.15 -7.85 5.91
N PHE A 78 6.32 -8.57 5.16
CA PHE A 78 5.12 -8.01 4.54
C PHE A 78 4.10 -7.52 5.60
N VAL A 79 3.77 -8.36 6.58
CA VAL A 79 2.84 -8.00 7.67
C VAL A 79 3.40 -6.85 8.51
N GLU A 80 4.70 -6.87 8.82
CA GLU A 80 5.37 -5.79 9.55
C GLU A 80 5.38 -4.47 8.77
N THR A 81 5.48 -4.52 7.43
CA THR A 81 5.42 -3.33 6.58
C THR A 81 4.03 -2.72 6.59
N ILE A 82 2.98 -3.55 6.49
CA ILE A 82 1.59 -3.08 6.60
C ILE A 82 1.33 -2.45 7.98
N ASP A 83 1.75 -3.11 9.06
CA ASP A 83 1.61 -2.61 10.42
C ASP A 83 2.34 -1.27 10.62
N LEU A 84 3.56 -1.13 10.08
CA LEU A 84 4.31 0.12 10.10
C LEU A 84 3.57 1.24 9.37
N LEU A 85 3.02 0.97 8.19
CA LEU A 85 2.27 1.96 7.42
C LEU A 85 0.98 2.39 8.16
N ILE A 86 0.23 1.43 8.72
CA ILE A 86 -0.98 1.70 9.54
C ILE A 86 -0.63 2.58 10.74
N LYS A 87 0.44 2.25 11.48
CA LYS A 87 0.88 3.03 12.65
C LYS A 87 1.29 4.46 12.32
N ASN A 88 1.69 4.72 11.08
CA ASN A 88 2.03 6.06 10.61
C ASN A 88 0.84 6.79 9.96
N GLY A 89 -0.38 6.27 10.07
CA GLY A 89 -1.60 6.98 9.67
C GLY A 89 -1.89 6.92 8.17
N ILE A 90 -1.49 5.84 7.49
CA ILE A 90 -1.92 5.62 6.11
C ILE A 90 -3.44 5.45 6.04
N ASP A 91 -4.05 6.09 5.05
CA ASP A 91 -5.45 5.92 4.68
C ASP A 91 -5.63 4.59 3.94
N VAL A 92 -6.17 3.61 4.66
CA VAL A 92 -6.43 2.25 4.17
C VAL A 92 -7.53 2.20 3.10
N ASN A 93 -8.30 3.28 2.94
CA ASN A 93 -9.43 3.37 2.03
C ASN A 93 -9.10 4.11 0.72
N LYS A 94 -7.85 4.52 0.51
CA LYS A 94 -7.42 5.01 -0.80
C LYS A 94 -7.71 3.97 -1.87
N THR A 95 -8.27 4.43 -2.97
CA THR A 95 -8.56 3.62 -4.15
C THR A 95 -7.65 4.03 -5.30
N ASP A 96 -7.22 3.05 -6.08
CA ASP A 96 -6.63 3.32 -7.38
C ASP A 96 -7.65 3.88 -8.39
N LYS A 97 -7.19 4.21 -9.60
CA LYS A 97 -8.05 4.70 -10.70
C LYS A 97 -9.19 3.76 -11.11
N ARG A 98 -9.15 2.49 -10.69
CA ARG A 98 -10.19 1.48 -10.95
C ARG A 98 -11.12 1.30 -9.74
N GLY A 99 -11.00 2.14 -8.71
CA GLY A 99 -11.81 2.06 -7.49
C GLY A 99 -11.37 0.94 -6.55
N ARG A 100 -10.19 0.33 -6.75
CA ARG A 100 -9.73 -0.81 -5.94
C ARG A 100 -8.98 -0.31 -4.72
N THR A 101 -9.37 -0.74 -3.53
CA THR A 101 -8.57 -0.54 -2.31
C THR A 101 -7.39 -1.51 -2.27
N ALA A 102 -6.40 -1.22 -1.44
CA ALA A 102 -5.26 -2.12 -1.24
C ALA A 102 -5.72 -3.51 -0.75
N LEU A 103 -6.68 -3.59 0.17
CA LEU A 103 -7.21 -4.87 0.67
C LEU A 103 -7.91 -5.67 -0.44
N LEU A 104 -8.65 -5.01 -1.33
CA LEU A 104 -9.29 -5.68 -2.47
C LEU A 104 -8.24 -6.30 -3.41
N LEU A 105 -7.12 -5.63 -3.66
CA LEU A 105 -6.01 -6.19 -4.45
C LEU A 105 -5.33 -7.38 -3.75
N LEU A 106 -5.21 -7.34 -2.43
CA LEU A 106 -4.59 -8.43 -1.65
C LEU A 106 -5.38 -9.73 -1.78
N ILE A 107 -6.71 -9.66 -1.69
CA ILE A 107 -7.58 -10.86 -1.73
C ILE A 107 -7.99 -11.26 -3.14
N ARG A 108 -7.84 -10.36 -4.12
CA ARG A 108 -8.06 -10.62 -5.55
C ARG A 108 -6.77 -10.47 -6.35
N PRO A 109 -5.77 -11.31 -6.08
CA PRO A 109 -4.58 -11.27 -6.89
C PRO A 109 -4.88 -11.69 -8.33
N GLY A 110 -4.00 -11.34 -9.27
CA GLY A 110 -4.08 -11.88 -10.62
C GLY A 110 -4.03 -13.41 -10.61
N ASN A 111 -4.48 -14.02 -11.72
CA ASN A 111 -4.65 -15.47 -11.89
C ASN A 111 -3.39 -16.34 -11.62
N ASP A 112 -2.22 -15.72 -11.42
CA ASP A 112 -0.94 -16.39 -11.20
C ASP A 112 -0.56 -16.55 -9.72
N GLN A 113 -1.40 -16.09 -8.78
CA GLN A 113 -1.09 -16.20 -7.35
C GLN A 113 -1.53 -17.57 -6.81
N ILE A 114 -0.53 -18.40 -6.50
CA ILE A 114 -0.71 -19.79 -6.02
C ILE A 114 -0.84 -19.84 -4.49
N ILE A 115 -0.48 -18.76 -3.78
CA ILE A 115 -0.37 -18.71 -2.32
C ILE A 115 -1.52 -17.89 -1.73
N PRO A 116 -2.19 -18.36 -0.67
CA PRO A 116 -3.22 -17.58 0.01
C PRO A 116 -2.66 -16.26 0.56
N PRO A 117 -3.44 -15.16 0.51
CA PRO A 117 -3.04 -13.93 1.16
C PRO A 117 -2.91 -14.14 2.68
N PRO A 118 -1.91 -13.52 3.35
CA PRO A 118 -1.73 -13.70 4.79
C PRO A 118 -2.93 -13.18 5.58
N LEU A 119 -3.60 -14.08 6.29
CA LEU A 119 -4.77 -13.73 7.12
C LEU A 119 -4.44 -12.65 8.17
N ALA A 120 -3.19 -12.61 8.65
CA ALA A 120 -2.72 -11.56 9.56
C ALA A 120 -2.79 -10.16 8.93
N ALA A 121 -2.36 -10.01 7.67
CA ALA A 121 -2.42 -8.73 6.95
C ALA A 121 -3.88 -8.30 6.70
N ILE A 122 -4.74 -9.24 6.30
CA ILE A 122 -6.18 -8.99 6.15
C ILE A 122 -6.76 -8.46 7.46
N LYS A 123 -6.53 -9.15 8.58
CA LYS A 123 -7.03 -8.74 9.89
C LYS A 123 -6.52 -7.36 10.32
N LEU A 124 -5.26 -7.03 10.04
CA LEU A 124 -4.71 -5.70 10.33
C LEU A 124 -5.44 -4.61 9.54
N LEU A 125 -5.63 -4.80 8.23
CA LEU A 125 -6.29 -3.84 7.36
C LEU A 125 -7.78 -3.65 7.74
N VAL A 126 -8.49 -4.74 8.03
CA VAL A 126 -9.87 -4.67 8.54
C VAL A 126 -9.93 -3.93 9.88
N ALA A 127 -9.05 -4.26 10.83
CA ALA A 127 -8.99 -3.60 12.13
C ALA A 127 -8.62 -2.11 12.02
N ALA A 128 -7.87 -1.72 10.98
CA ALA A 128 -7.53 -0.34 10.69
C ALA A 128 -8.69 0.47 10.07
N GLY A 129 -9.88 -0.13 9.89
CA GLY A 129 -11.06 0.56 9.40
C GLY A 129 -11.17 0.60 7.88
N THR A 130 -10.74 -0.48 7.20
CA THR A 130 -11.01 -0.62 5.77
C THR A 130 -12.51 -0.72 5.55
N ASP A 131 -13.04 0.11 4.66
CA ASP A 131 -14.42 0.03 4.17
C ASP A 131 -14.53 -1.18 3.24
N LEU A 132 -15.24 -2.19 3.73
CA LEU A 132 -15.36 -3.49 3.07
C LEU A 132 -16.37 -3.47 1.92
N ASP A 133 -17.20 -2.43 1.83
CA ASP A 133 -18.29 -2.30 0.87
C ASP A 133 -17.91 -1.38 -0.31
N LEU A 134 -16.76 -0.70 -0.27
CA LEU A 134 -16.24 0.06 -1.41
C LEU A 134 -16.13 -0.83 -2.65
N LYS A 135 -16.74 -0.38 -3.74
CA LYS A 135 -16.81 -1.12 -5.01
C LYS A 135 -15.80 -0.60 -6.02
N ASP A 136 -15.08 -1.53 -6.64
CA ASP A 136 -14.29 -1.25 -7.83
C ASP A 136 -15.19 -1.00 -9.06
N GLU A 137 -14.57 -0.63 -10.18
CA GLU A 137 -15.25 -0.38 -11.46
C GLU A 137 -16.06 -1.58 -11.98
N ASN A 138 -15.79 -2.80 -11.50
CA ASN A 138 -16.50 -4.02 -11.87
C ASN A 138 -17.61 -4.38 -10.86
N GLY A 139 -17.83 -3.53 -9.85
CA GLY A 139 -18.80 -3.77 -8.77
C GLY A 139 -18.29 -4.70 -7.67
N ASN A 140 -17.01 -5.09 -7.68
CA ASN A 140 -16.44 -5.95 -6.64
C ASN A 140 -16.09 -5.15 -5.41
N SER A 141 -16.44 -5.67 -4.24
CA SER A 141 -16.07 -5.14 -2.93
C SER A 141 -15.17 -6.13 -2.20
N VAL A 142 -14.50 -5.68 -1.13
CA VAL A 142 -13.73 -6.60 -0.28
C VAL A 142 -14.64 -7.70 0.27
N ILE A 143 -15.86 -7.34 0.67
CA ILE A 143 -16.79 -8.31 1.24
C ILE A 143 -17.24 -9.32 0.21
N SER A 144 -17.63 -8.90 -1.00
CA SER A 144 -18.12 -9.82 -2.04
C SER A 144 -17.03 -10.78 -2.52
N VAL A 145 -15.80 -10.29 -2.73
CA VAL A 145 -14.69 -11.16 -3.14
C VAL A 145 -14.23 -12.03 -1.98
N GLY A 146 -14.20 -11.48 -0.76
CA GLY A 146 -13.77 -12.18 0.44
C GLY A 146 -14.65 -13.38 0.77
N THR A 147 -15.98 -13.25 0.66
CA THR A 147 -16.92 -14.35 0.90
C THR A 147 -16.93 -15.41 -0.20
N ASP A 148 -16.43 -15.08 -1.40
CA ASP A 148 -16.32 -15.99 -2.53
C ASP A 148 -14.90 -16.55 -2.73
N SER A 149 -13.99 -16.25 -1.79
CA SER A 149 -12.60 -16.70 -1.82
C SER A 149 -12.49 -18.23 -1.83
N GLU A 150 -11.62 -18.76 -2.69
CA GLU A 150 -11.27 -20.19 -2.73
C GLU A 150 -10.46 -20.63 -1.49
N PHE A 151 -9.80 -19.69 -0.81
CA PHE A 151 -9.09 -19.95 0.43
C PHE A 151 -10.05 -19.95 1.62
N ASP A 152 -10.33 -21.14 2.16
CA ASP A 152 -11.30 -21.35 3.24
C ASP A 152 -11.11 -20.41 4.44
N GLN A 153 -9.87 -20.19 4.88
CA GLN A 153 -9.58 -19.31 6.02
C GLN A 153 -9.97 -17.84 5.77
N VAL A 154 -9.77 -17.36 4.55
CA VAL A 154 -10.14 -15.99 4.14
C VAL A 154 -11.66 -15.90 4.02
N ARG A 155 -12.26 -16.91 3.37
CA ARG A 155 -13.70 -17.01 3.18
C ARG A 155 -14.45 -17.01 4.51
N GLU A 156 -14.04 -17.88 5.43
CA GLU A 156 -14.65 -18.00 6.75
C GLU A 156 -14.53 -16.70 7.55
N TYR A 157 -13.38 -16.02 7.47
CA TYR A 157 -13.18 -14.74 8.14
C TYR A 157 -14.16 -13.67 7.64
N PHE A 158 -14.35 -13.53 6.32
CA PHE A 158 -15.30 -12.55 5.78
C PHE A 158 -16.77 -12.94 5.99
N ILE A 159 -17.11 -14.24 5.97
CA ILE A 159 -18.45 -14.73 6.36
C ILE A 159 -18.75 -14.40 7.83
N GLN A 160 -17.76 -14.41 8.72
CA GLN A 160 -17.94 -14.03 10.11
C GLN A 160 -18.04 -12.52 10.28
N THR A 161 -17.33 -11.75 9.46
CA THR A 161 -17.31 -10.27 9.53
C THR A 161 -18.60 -9.63 9.00
N THR A 162 -19.40 -10.37 8.21
CA THR A 162 -20.71 -9.92 7.67
C THR A 162 -21.92 -10.16 8.58
N LYS A 163 -21.74 -10.89 9.68
CA LYS A 163 -22.82 -11.24 10.63
C LYS A 163 -22.89 -10.26 11.77
#